data_AF-A0A0G0CAJ8-F1
#
_entry.id   AF-A0A0G0CAJ8-F1
#
_cell.length_a   1.000
_cell.length_b   1.000
_cell.length_c   1.000
_cell.angle_alpha   90.00
_cell.angle_beta   90.00
_cell.angle_gamma   90.00
#
_symmetry.space_group_name_H-M   'P 1'
#
loop_
_entity.id
_entity.type
_entity.pdbx_description
1 polymer ?
#
loop_
_entity_poly.entity_id
_entity_poly.type
_entity_poly.pdbx_seq_one_letter_code
_entity_poly.pdbx_strand_id
1 'polypeptide(L)'
;MKGARVFRNPSINFLIKKTLERKEGVSSKTGSLVVNTGKYTGRSPHDKFIVDTPEIHDKINWGKVNVPISKESFAKLKSKIDVFFEKQKEVFIIDAQVGASKKHNIKVRVYCEFAYQALFATHLFRRLSQSQLKKFTQDLTVYCAPSVTSNPKSDGTNSEAFIVLNIHEKTILIGGSKYAGEIKKSVFSYMNYLLPQSDVFPMHCSANIESNGKT
;
A
#
# COMPACT_ATOMS: atom_id res chain seq x y z
N MET A 1 10.74 -0.04 15.99
CA MET A 1 11.88 -0.38 15.10
C MET A 1 13.24 -0.20 15.77
N LYS A 2 13.42 -0.53 17.07
CA LYS A 2 14.73 -0.38 17.73
C LYS A 2 15.68 -1.45 17.19
N GLY A 3 16.79 -1.04 16.57
CA GLY A 3 17.82 -1.95 16.04
C GLY A 3 17.61 -2.47 14.61
N ALA A 4 16.51 -2.11 13.96
CA ALA A 4 16.27 -2.47 12.55
C ALA A 4 17.11 -1.57 11.62
N ARG A 5 17.70 -2.16 10.58
CA ARG A 5 18.27 -1.40 9.47
C ARG A 5 17.15 -0.91 8.55
N VAL A 6 16.96 0.40 8.53
CA VAL A 6 15.91 1.05 7.74
C VAL A 6 16.49 1.53 6.40
N PHE A 7 15.96 1.02 5.30
CA PHE A 7 16.30 1.47 3.94
C PHE A 7 15.18 2.38 3.43
N ARG A 8 15.41 3.69 3.49
CA ARG A 8 14.43 4.69 3.06
C ARG A 8 14.76 5.21 1.66
N ASN A 9 13.80 5.12 0.74
CA ASN A 9 13.93 5.46 -0.68
C ASN A 9 15.21 4.92 -1.34
N PRO A 10 15.56 3.62 -1.16
CA PRO A 10 16.73 3.03 -1.80
C PRO A 10 16.63 3.06 -3.33
N SER A 11 17.77 2.95 -4.01
CA SER A 11 17.80 2.90 -5.47
C SER A 11 17.17 1.60 -6.02
N ILE A 12 16.72 1.65 -7.27
CA ILE A 12 16.18 0.48 -7.99
C ILE A 12 17.18 -0.69 -7.97
N ASN A 13 18.44 -0.42 -8.30
CA ASN A 13 19.49 -1.45 -8.30
C ASN A 13 19.68 -2.08 -6.93
N PHE A 14 19.63 -1.29 -5.85
CA PHE A 14 19.70 -1.80 -4.49
C PHE A 14 18.53 -2.73 -4.18
N LEU A 15 17.30 -2.33 -4.54
CA LEU A 15 16.10 -3.13 -4.31
C LEU A 15 16.10 -4.45 -5.10
N ILE A 16 16.53 -4.42 -6.36
CA ILE A 16 16.71 -5.64 -7.17
C ILE A 16 17.73 -6.55 -6.52
N LYS A 17 18.91 -6.03 -6.17
CA LYS A 17 19.96 -6.80 -5.50
C LYS A 17 19.46 -7.42 -4.19
N LYS A 18 18.76 -6.63 -3.35
CA LYS A 18 18.18 -7.13 -2.10
C LYS A 18 17.12 -8.21 -2.31
N THR A 19 16.30 -8.07 -3.33
CA THR A 19 15.30 -9.09 -3.68
C THR A 19 15.99 -10.43 -4.00
N LEU A 20 17.07 -10.40 -4.79
CA LEU A 20 17.84 -11.59 -5.15
C LEU A 20 18.59 -12.18 -3.94
N GLU A 21 19.27 -11.33 -3.16
CA GLU A 21 19.99 -11.74 -1.93
C GLU A 21 19.06 -12.42 -0.92
N ARG A 22 17.84 -11.89 -0.76
CA ARG A 22 16.82 -12.43 0.16
C ARG A 22 15.99 -13.57 -0.43
N LYS A 23 16.31 -14.02 -1.66
CA LYS A 23 15.59 -15.08 -2.38
C LYS A 23 14.08 -14.80 -2.50
N GLU A 24 13.72 -13.53 -2.60
CA GLU A 24 12.34 -13.08 -2.78
C GLU A 24 11.90 -13.16 -4.26
N GLY A 25 12.86 -13.31 -5.16
CA GLY A 25 12.67 -13.43 -6.60
C GLY A 25 13.92 -13.91 -7.31
N VAL A 26 13.83 -14.05 -8.63
CA VAL A 26 14.91 -14.48 -9.52
C VAL A 26 15.05 -13.54 -10.70
N SER A 27 16.21 -13.53 -11.35
CA SER A 27 16.38 -12.81 -12.62
C SER A 27 15.87 -13.67 -13.78
N SER A 28 15.12 -13.05 -14.71
CA SER A 28 14.82 -13.65 -16.00
C SER A 28 16.07 -13.63 -16.90
N LYS A 29 16.02 -14.35 -18.02
CA LYS A 29 17.04 -14.29 -19.09
C LYS A 29 17.20 -12.89 -19.69
N THR A 30 16.17 -12.06 -19.61
CA THR A 30 16.15 -10.67 -20.13
C THR A 30 16.51 -9.63 -19.07
N GLY A 31 16.95 -10.05 -17.87
CA GLY A 31 17.33 -9.15 -16.78
C GLY A 31 16.14 -8.56 -15.99
N SER A 32 14.92 -9.01 -16.26
CA SER A 32 13.75 -8.62 -15.47
C SER A 32 13.69 -9.40 -14.16
N LEU A 33 13.27 -8.75 -13.08
CA LEU A 33 13.03 -9.42 -11.81
C LEU A 33 11.69 -10.17 -11.86
N VAL A 34 11.71 -11.46 -11.53
CA VAL A 34 10.55 -12.35 -11.46
C VAL A 34 10.30 -12.73 -10.01
N VAL A 35 9.08 -12.51 -9.53
CA VAL A 35 8.66 -12.79 -8.14
C VAL A 35 7.44 -13.69 -8.15
N ASN A 36 7.40 -14.65 -7.23
CA ASN A 36 6.23 -15.50 -7.00
C ASN A 36 5.50 -15.03 -5.73
N THR A 37 4.21 -14.70 -5.86
CA THR A 37 3.38 -14.20 -4.76
C THR A 37 2.63 -15.30 -4.00
N GLY A 38 2.88 -16.57 -4.32
CA GLY A 38 2.32 -17.73 -3.64
C GLY A 38 0.81 -17.88 -3.88
N LYS A 39 0.06 -18.21 -2.81
CA LYS A 39 -1.40 -18.45 -2.82
C LYS A 39 -2.19 -17.32 -3.48
N TYR A 40 -1.79 -16.07 -3.25
CA TYR A 40 -2.48 -14.89 -3.77
C TYR A 40 -1.78 -14.39 -5.03
N THR A 41 -2.30 -14.79 -6.20
CA THR A 41 -1.81 -14.37 -7.53
C THR A 41 -2.57 -13.17 -8.10
N GLY A 42 -3.59 -12.70 -7.38
CA GLY A 42 -4.41 -11.57 -7.72
C GLY A 42 -4.93 -10.87 -6.47
N ARG A 43 -5.89 -9.95 -6.66
CA ARG A 43 -6.56 -9.29 -5.54
C ARG A 43 -7.35 -10.30 -4.71
N SER A 44 -7.54 -10.00 -3.43
CA SER A 44 -8.53 -10.68 -2.59
C SER A 44 -9.67 -9.74 -2.19
N PRO A 45 -10.70 -9.54 -3.04
CA PRO A 45 -11.77 -8.58 -2.79
C PRO A 45 -12.55 -8.83 -1.50
N HIS A 46 -12.70 -10.09 -1.10
CA HIS A 46 -13.42 -10.48 0.12
C HIS A 46 -12.62 -10.22 1.41
N ASP A 47 -11.33 -9.92 1.29
CA ASP A 47 -10.47 -9.57 2.42
C ASP A 47 -10.19 -8.05 2.50
N LYS A 48 -10.91 -7.24 1.71
CA LYS A 48 -10.84 -5.78 1.77
C LYS A 48 -11.89 -5.24 2.75
N PHE A 49 -11.43 -4.43 3.70
CA PHE A 49 -12.27 -3.81 4.71
C PHE A 49 -12.03 -2.29 4.80
N ILE A 50 -13.03 -1.57 5.28
CA ILE A 50 -12.93 -0.15 5.62
C ILE A 50 -13.36 0.01 7.08
N VAL A 51 -12.56 0.71 7.88
CA VAL A 51 -12.92 0.98 9.28
C VAL A 51 -14.15 1.86 9.32
N ASP A 52 -15.22 1.38 9.94
CA ASP A 52 -16.46 2.15 10.05
C ASP A 52 -16.33 3.18 11.17
N THR A 53 -16.50 4.46 10.82
CA THR A 53 -16.46 5.58 11.76
C THR A 53 -17.61 6.52 11.49
N PRO A 54 -18.19 7.19 12.51
CA PRO A 54 -19.31 8.09 12.31
C PRO A 54 -19.07 9.16 11.24
N GLU A 55 -17.83 9.65 11.11
CA GLU A 55 -17.45 10.73 10.19
C GLU A 55 -17.47 10.34 8.71
N ILE A 56 -17.39 9.03 8.42
CA ILE A 56 -17.38 8.50 7.06
C ILE A 56 -18.54 7.57 6.76
N HIS A 57 -19.31 7.14 7.78
CA HIS A 57 -20.35 6.11 7.64
C HIS A 57 -21.28 6.40 6.48
N ASP A 58 -21.86 7.60 6.43
CA ASP A 58 -22.81 8.02 5.38
C ASP A 58 -22.14 8.36 4.03
N LYS A 59 -20.81 8.35 3.97
CA LYS A 59 -20.03 8.65 2.75
C LYS A 59 -19.56 7.39 2.02
N ILE A 60 -19.63 6.23 2.67
CA ILE A 60 -19.19 4.96 2.10
C ILE A 60 -20.39 4.20 1.57
N ASN A 61 -20.29 3.74 0.32
CA ASN A 61 -21.26 2.81 -0.25
C ASN A 61 -20.99 1.38 0.30
N TRP A 62 -21.55 1.08 1.48
CA TRP A 62 -21.38 -0.20 2.16
C TRP A 62 -22.03 -1.37 1.39
N GLY A 63 -21.40 -2.54 1.45
CA GLY A 63 -21.93 -3.75 0.82
C GLY A 63 -20.85 -4.80 0.57
N LYS A 64 -21.05 -5.65 -0.43
CA LYS A 64 -20.11 -6.76 -0.75
C LYS A 64 -18.69 -6.30 -1.14
N VAL A 65 -18.54 -5.05 -1.58
CA VAL A 65 -17.26 -4.47 -2.03
C VAL A 65 -16.57 -3.63 -0.94
N ASN A 66 -17.36 -2.89 -0.17
CA ASN A 66 -16.87 -2.10 0.96
C ASN A 66 -17.49 -2.70 2.22
N VAL A 67 -16.73 -3.60 2.85
CA VAL A 67 -17.16 -4.32 4.05
C VAL A 67 -16.66 -3.55 5.27
N PRO A 68 -17.53 -3.24 6.24
CA PRO A 68 -17.10 -2.55 7.46
C PRO A 68 -16.23 -3.47 8.33
N ILE A 69 -15.30 -2.88 9.06
CA ILE A 69 -14.59 -3.52 10.17
C ILE A 69 -14.53 -2.53 11.34
N SER A 70 -14.55 -3.04 12.57
CA SER A 70 -14.55 -2.17 13.76
C SER A 70 -13.19 -1.53 14.01
N LYS A 71 -13.18 -0.41 14.75
CA LYS A 71 -11.94 0.27 15.19
C LYS A 71 -11.08 -0.65 16.05
N GLU A 72 -11.69 -1.48 16.89
CA GLU A 72 -11.01 -2.42 17.77
C GLU A 72 -10.32 -3.53 16.97
N SER A 73 -11.01 -4.09 15.98
CA SER A 73 -10.41 -5.07 15.05
C SER A 73 -9.25 -4.47 14.26
N PHE A 74 -9.39 -3.25 13.76
CA PHE A 74 -8.29 -2.53 13.12
C PHE A 74 -7.10 -2.34 14.08
N ALA A 75 -7.34 -1.89 15.30
CA ALA A 75 -6.29 -1.69 16.30
C ALA A 75 -5.54 -2.99 16.63
N LYS A 76 -6.24 -4.12 16.73
CA LYS A 76 -5.62 -5.46 16.89
C LYS A 76 -4.70 -5.80 15.72
N LEU A 77 -5.18 -5.66 14.48
CA LEU A 77 -4.40 -5.95 13.27
C LEU A 77 -3.18 -5.01 13.16
N LYS A 78 -3.37 -3.72 13.49
CA LYS A 78 -2.31 -2.72 13.53
C LYS A 78 -1.24 -3.09 14.55
N SER A 79 -1.64 -3.49 15.76
CA SER A 79 -0.72 -3.95 16.81
C SER A 79 0.12 -5.15 16.34
N LYS A 80 -0.49 -6.14 15.66
CA LYS A 80 0.24 -7.28 15.08
C LYS A 80 1.30 -6.82 14.07
N ILE A 81 0.94 -5.88 13.19
CA ILE A 81 1.86 -5.30 12.20
C ILE A 81 2.99 -4.51 12.88
N ASP A 82 2.67 -3.70 13.89
CA ASP A 82 3.66 -2.91 14.62
C ASP A 82 4.68 -3.83 15.30
N VAL A 83 4.20 -4.85 16.03
CA VAL A 83 5.05 -5.87 16.67
C VAL A 83 5.89 -6.62 15.63
N PHE A 84 5.33 -6.91 14.45
CA PHE A 84 6.08 -7.54 13.37
C PHE A 84 7.24 -6.65 12.89
N PHE A 85 6.98 -5.39 12.57
CA PHE A 85 8.01 -4.45 12.10
C PHE A 85 9.02 -4.08 13.18
N GLU A 86 8.66 -4.14 14.45
CA GLU A 86 9.60 -3.98 15.56
C GLU A 86 10.63 -5.08 15.65
N LYS A 87 10.27 -6.31 15.25
CA LYS A 87 11.13 -7.49 15.25
C LYS A 87 11.94 -7.66 13.97
N GLN A 88 11.67 -6.87 12.92
CA GLN A 88 12.38 -6.98 11.65
C GLN A 88 13.82 -6.47 11.76
N LYS A 89 14.75 -7.23 11.17
CA LYS A 89 16.16 -6.80 11.03
C LYS A 89 16.33 -5.73 9.96
N GLU A 90 15.51 -5.78 8.92
CA GLU A 90 15.55 -4.85 7.78
C GLU A 90 14.13 -4.42 7.43
N VAL A 91 13.94 -3.11 7.19
CA VAL A 91 12.65 -2.55 6.76
C VAL A 91 12.89 -1.63 5.56
N PHE A 92 12.06 -1.77 4.52
CA PHE A 92 12.11 -0.89 3.36
C PHE A 92 10.99 0.15 3.46
N ILE A 93 11.33 1.42 3.26
CA ILE A 93 10.38 2.52 3.32
C ILE A 93 10.44 3.30 2.01
N ILE A 94 9.29 3.48 1.36
CA ILE A 94 9.15 4.30 0.16
C ILE A 94 8.28 5.52 0.48
N ASP A 95 8.88 6.70 0.44
CA ASP A 95 8.16 7.97 0.41
C ASP A 95 7.93 8.39 -1.04
N ALA A 96 6.68 8.59 -1.42
CA ALA A 96 6.31 8.93 -2.79
C ALA A 96 5.10 9.87 -2.85
N GLN A 97 4.75 10.29 -4.06
CA GLN A 97 3.56 11.09 -4.33
C GLN A 97 2.56 10.32 -5.20
N VAL A 98 1.27 10.49 -4.90
CA VAL A 98 0.16 9.94 -5.69
C VAL A 98 -0.64 11.10 -6.27
N GLY A 99 -0.89 11.06 -7.57
CA GLY A 99 -1.48 12.18 -8.33
C GLY A 99 -0.43 13.15 -8.86
N ALA A 100 -0.59 13.57 -10.13
CA ALA A 100 0.35 14.49 -10.78
C ALA A 100 0.04 15.98 -10.50
N SER A 101 -1.22 16.31 -10.20
CA SER A 101 -1.65 17.69 -9.88
C SER A 101 -1.05 18.17 -8.57
N LYS A 102 -0.52 19.40 -8.55
CA LYS A 102 0.01 20.03 -7.32
C LYS A 102 -1.07 20.26 -6.25
N LYS A 103 -2.33 20.44 -6.66
CA LYS A 103 -3.46 20.77 -5.76
C LYS A 103 -4.06 19.54 -5.07
N HIS A 104 -4.07 18.40 -5.77
CA HIS A 104 -4.80 17.19 -5.31
C HIS A 104 -3.90 15.97 -5.11
N ASN A 105 -2.58 16.13 -5.17
CA ASN A 105 -1.68 15.02 -4.83
C ASN A 105 -1.67 14.78 -3.33
N ILE A 106 -1.31 13.54 -2.97
CA ILE A 106 -1.00 13.18 -1.59
C ILE A 106 0.40 12.58 -1.50
N LYS A 107 1.04 12.77 -0.36
CA LYS A 107 2.29 12.12 0.02
C LYS A 107 1.99 10.80 0.71
N VAL A 108 2.50 9.70 0.16
CA VAL A 108 2.32 8.36 0.72
C VAL A 108 3.65 7.82 1.24
N ARG A 109 3.64 7.24 2.44
CA ARG A 109 4.73 6.41 2.94
C ARG A 109 4.30 4.95 2.94
N VAL A 110 5.11 4.09 2.32
CA VAL A 110 4.88 2.65 2.28
C VAL A 110 5.97 1.95 3.07
N TYR A 111 5.59 1.21 4.11
CA TYR A 111 6.45 0.27 4.83
C TYR A 111 6.30 -1.11 4.20
N CYS A 112 7.40 -1.68 3.74
CA CYS A 112 7.42 -2.97 3.06
C CYS A 112 8.26 -3.98 3.84
N GLU A 113 7.72 -5.17 4.00
CA GLU A 113 8.45 -6.35 4.49
C GLU A 113 9.51 -6.82 3.48
N PHE A 114 9.14 -6.88 2.20
CA PHE A 114 9.98 -7.40 1.12
C PHE A 114 10.56 -6.27 0.25
N ALA A 115 11.75 -6.49 -0.31
CA ALA A 115 12.42 -5.54 -1.19
C ALA A 115 11.66 -5.36 -2.52
N TYR A 116 11.08 -6.44 -3.08
CA TYR A 116 10.31 -6.33 -4.32
C TYR A 116 9.04 -5.48 -4.16
N GLN A 117 8.44 -5.44 -2.97
CA GLN A 117 7.27 -4.60 -2.68
C GLN A 117 7.67 -3.11 -2.72
N ALA A 118 8.83 -2.77 -2.15
CA ALA A 118 9.40 -1.45 -2.23
C ALA A 118 9.79 -1.07 -3.67
N LEU A 119 10.30 -2.01 -4.47
CA LEU A 119 10.56 -1.80 -5.90
C LEU A 119 9.26 -1.51 -6.65
N PHE A 120 8.22 -2.30 -6.40
CA PHE A 120 6.90 -2.11 -6.99
C PHE A 120 6.34 -0.72 -6.65
N ALA A 121 6.38 -0.29 -5.39
CA ALA A 121 5.93 1.04 -4.98
C ALA A 121 6.76 2.15 -5.65
N THR A 122 8.06 1.95 -5.82
CA THR A 122 8.98 2.90 -6.49
C THR A 122 8.66 3.08 -7.98
N HIS A 123 8.24 2.02 -8.66
CA HIS A 123 7.82 2.09 -10.07
C HIS A 123 6.40 2.62 -10.23
N LEU A 124 5.53 2.33 -9.27
CA LEU A 124 4.12 2.66 -9.35
C LEU A 124 3.83 4.13 -9.04
N PHE A 125 4.41 4.65 -7.96
CA PHE A 125 4.13 6.01 -7.47
C PHE A 125 5.13 7.03 -8.00
N ARG A 126 4.76 8.31 -7.95
CA ARG A 126 5.63 9.38 -8.45
C ARG A 126 6.78 9.59 -7.48
N ARG A 127 7.99 9.47 -8.00
CA ARG A 127 9.23 9.72 -7.23
C ARG A 127 9.35 11.20 -6.90
N LEU A 128 9.82 11.46 -5.69
CA LEU A 128 10.10 12.79 -5.18
C LEU A 128 11.57 13.16 -5.42
N SER A 129 11.85 14.44 -5.61
CA SER A 129 13.22 14.95 -5.63
C SER A 129 13.85 14.89 -4.24
N GLN A 130 15.18 14.99 -4.16
CA GLN A 130 15.88 15.03 -2.88
C GLN A 130 15.44 16.19 -1.98
N SER A 131 15.13 17.36 -2.56
CA SER A 131 14.62 18.51 -1.80
C SER A 131 13.21 18.28 -1.26
N GLN A 132 12.35 17.58 -2.01
CA GLN A 132 11.02 17.20 -1.55
C GLN A 132 11.09 16.15 -0.43
N LEU A 133 12.00 15.17 -0.54
CA LEU A 133 12.19 14.14 0.49
C LEU A 133 12.66 14.72 1.83
N LYS A 134 13.52 15.75 1.82
CA LYS A 134 13.95 16.45 3.04
C LYS A 134 12.79 17.12 3.80
N LYS A 135 11.73 17.52 3.09
CA LYS A 135 10.52 18.17 3.64
C LYS A 135 9.31 17.23 3.65
N PHE A 136 9.56 15.92 3.61
CA PHE A 136 8.50 14.95 3.47
C PHE A 136 7.78 14.70 4.80
N THR A 137 6.46 14.89 4.76
CA THR A 137 5.50 14.45 5.76
C THR A 137 4.41 13.71 5.02
N GLN A 138 4.07 12.49 5.45
CA GLN A 138 3.07 11.67 4.78
C GLN A 138 1.65 12.16 5.10
N ASP A 139 0.78 12.14 4.10
CA ASP A 139 -0.66 12.28 4.25
C ASP A 139 -1.31 10.91 4.50
N LEU A 140 -0.73 9.84 3.92
CA LEU A 140 -1.21 8.47 4.00
C LEU A 140 -0.07 7.52 4.33
N THR A 141 -0.32 6.59 5.25
CA THR A 141 0.64 5.53 5.59
C THR A 141 0.12 4.17 5.13
N VAL A 142 0.97 3.38 4.49
CA VAL A 142 0.66 2.00 4.08
C VAL A 142 1.64 1.08 4.77
N TYR A 143 1.14 0.08 5.49
CA TYR A 143 1.94 -1.02 6.03
C TYR A 143 1.66 -2.29 5.24
N CYS A 144 2.66 -2.80 4.54
CA CYS A 144 2.58 -4.03 3.78
C CYS A 144 3.49 -5.10 4.42
N ALA A 145 2.86 -6.01 5.16
CA ALA A 145 3.49 -7.08 5.92
C ALA A 145 2.76 -8.40 5.67
N PRO A 146 2.88 -9.00 4.46
CA PRO A 146 2.20 -10.25 4.09
C PRO A 146 2.48 -11.44 5.02
N SER A 147 3.58 -11.45 5.77
CA SER A 147 3.84 -12.49 6.77
C SER A 147 2.99 -12.35 8.03
N VAL A 148 2.33 -11.21 8.23
CA VAL A 148 1.32 -11.04 9.30
C VAL A 148 -0.02 -11.52 8.78
N THR A 149 -0.61 -12.48 9.47
CA THR A 149 -1.91 -13.06 9.13
C THR A 149 -2.97 -12.72 10.18
N SER A 150 -4.22 -12.70 9.73
CA SER A 150 -5.40 -12.56 10.57
C SER A 150 -5.90 -13.92 11.05
N ASN A 151 -6.55 -13.94 12.20
CA ASN A 151 -7.45 -15.02 12.60
C ASN A 151 -8.89 -14.52 12.41
N PRO A 152 -9.63 -15.04 11.40
CA PRO A 152 -10.99 -14.59 11.05
C PRO A 152 -11.93 -14.44 12.24
N LYS A 153 -11.92 -15.41 13.16
CA LYS A 153 -12.84 -15.44 14.30
C LYS A 153 -12.53 -14.34 15.33
N SER A 154 -11.26 -14.08 15.61
CA SER A 154 -10.86 -13.13 16.66
C SER A 154 -10.67 -11.69 16.17
N ASP A 155 -10.33 -11.56 14.89
CA ASP A 155 -9.95 -10.29 14.27
C ASP A 155 -11.08 -9.71 13.41
N GLY A 156 -12.14 -10.48 13.14
CA GLY A 156 -13.30 -10.01 12.36
C GLY A 156 -12.99 -9.88 10.87
N THR A 157 -12.17 -10.78 10.32
CA THR A 157 -11.84 -10.83 8.89
C THR A 157 -12.47 -12.05 8.22
N ASN A 158 -12.42 -12.09 6.90
CA ASN A 158 -12.95 -13.19 6.10
C ASN A 158 -11.97 -14.38 6.05
N SER A 159 -10.69 -14.11 5.83
CA SER A 159 -9.62 -15.12 5.79
C SER A 159 -8.38 -14.67 6.58
N GLU A 160 -7.25 -15.39 6.40
CA GLU A 160 -5.97 -14.98 6.96
C GLU A 160 -5.39 -13.71 6.32
N ALA A 161 -5.85 -13.35 5.12
CA ALA A 161 -5.49 -12.10 4.47
C ALA A 161 -6.39 -10.96 4.93
N PHE A 162 -5.84 -9.74 4.90
CA PHE A 162 -6.60 -8.53 5.20
C PHE A 162 -5.98 -7.31 4.51
N ILE A 163 -6.85 -6.50 3.92
CA ILE A 163 -6.53 -5.20 3.31
C ILE A 163 -7.47 -4.19 3.95
N VAL A 164 -7.02 -3.52 5.00
CA VAL A 164 -7.88 -2.64 5.82
C VAL A 164 -7.53 -1.19 5.60
N LEU A 165 -8.52 -0.38 5.22
CA LEU A 165 -8.38 1.07 5.08
C LEU A 165 -9.01 1.77 6.28
N ASN A 166 -8.20 2.47 7.06
CA ASN A 166 -8.68 3.43 8.06
C ASN A 166 -8.50 4.85 7.50
N ILE A 167 -9.59 5.41 6.98
CA ILE A 167 -9.58 6.72 6.32
C ILE A 167 -9.37 7.84 7.34
N HIS A 168 -9.97 7.72 8.53
CA HIS A 168 -9.83 8.69 9.62
C HIS A 168 -8.38 8.79 10.09
N GLU A 169 -7.73 7.66 10.37
CA GLU A 169 -6.30 7.61 10.77
C GLU A 169 -5.33 7.67 9.59
N LYS A 170 -5.84 7.82 8.36
CA LYS A 170 -5.06 7.86 7.10
C LYS A 170 -4.01 6.75 7.03
N THR A 171 -4.44 5.52 7.34
CA THR A 171 -3.59 4.35 7.45
C THR A 171 -4.20 3.16 6.72
N ILE A 172 -3.38 2.43 5.97
CA ILE A 172 -3.75 1.20 5.26
C ILE A 172 -2.89 0.05 5.76
N LEU A 173 -3.52 -1.08 6.05
CA LEU A 173 -2.87 -2.32 6.47
C LEU A 173 -3.06 -3.40 5.40
N ILE A 174 -1.98 -4.08 5.04
CA ILE A 174 -1.98 -5.21 4.12
C ILE A 174 -1.22 -6.37 4.78
N GLY A 175 -1.93 -7.47 5.03
CA GLY A 175 -1.38 -8.71 5.58
C GLY A 175 -1.92 -9.96 4.88
N GLY A 176 -1.22 -11.09 5.05
CA GLY A 176 -1.49 -12.39 4.44
C GLY A 176 -1.24 -12.49 2.93
N SER A 177 -1.42 -11.42 2.16
CA SER A 177 -1.26 -11.41 0.70
C SER A 177 0.06 -10.80 0.24
N LYS A 178 0.89 -11.60 -0.43
CA LYS A 178 2.13 -11.15 -1.10
C LYS A 178 1.88 -10.43 -2.42
N TYR A 179 0.64 -10.34 -2.89
CA TYR A 179 0.28 -9.70 -4.15
C TYR A 179 0.47 -8.17 -4.07
N ALA A 180 1.52 -7.67 -4.72
CA ALA A 180 1.87 -6.24 -4.66
C ALA A 180 0.77 -5.30 -5.21
N GLY A 181 -0.13 -5.82 -6.04
CA GLY A 181 -1.28 -5.06 -6.53
C GLY A 181 -2.21 -4.54 -5.42
N GLU A 182 -2.18 -5.12 -4.21
CA GLU A 182 -2.91 -4.59 -3.06
C GLU A 182 -2.40 -3.21 -2.63
N ILE A 183 -1.10 -2.94 -2.75
CA ILE A 183 -0.53 -1.60 -2.49
C ILE A 183 -1.14 -0.59 -3.48
N LYS A 184 -1.18 -0.94 -4.77
CA LYS A 184 -1.77 -0.08 -5.81
C LYS A 184 -3.24 0.20 -5.55
N LYS A 185 -4.02 -0.86 -5.33
CA LYS A 185 -5.48 -0.78 -5.34
C LYS A 185 -6.06 -0.27 -4.04
N SER A 186 -5.39 -0.46 -2.91
CA SER A 186 -5.76 0.17 -1.64
C SER A 186 -5.55 1.70 -1.69
N VAL A 187 -4.40 2.17 -2.17
CA VAL A 187 -4.13 3.60 -2.35
C VAL A 187 -5.07 4.21 -3.41
N PHE A 188 -5.34 3.50 -4.51
CA PHE A 188 -6.34 3.94 -5.48
C PHE A 188 -7.75 4.04 -4.85
N SER A 189 -8.14 3.08 -3.99
CA SER A 189 -9.43 3.14 -3.28
C SER A 189 -9.50 4.36 -2.34
N TYR A 190 -8.40 4.67 -1.65
CA TYR A 190 -8.31 5.88 -0.83
C TYR A 190 -8.46 7.16 -1.67
N MET A 191 -7.82 7.23 -2.84
CA MET A 191 -7.99 8.36 -3.77
C MET A 191 -9.42 8.47 -4.30
N ASN A 192 -10.11 7.36 -4.56
CA ASN A 192 -11.53 7.37 -4.97
C ASN A 192 -12.46 7.89 -3.89
N TYR A 193 -12.08 7.80 -2.61
CA TYR A 193 -12.79 8.47 -1.53
C TYR A 193 -12.43 9.95 -1.43
N LEU A 194 -11.13 10.28 -1.49
CA LEU A 194 -10.64 11.63 -1.24
C LEU A 194 -10.98 12.64 -2.34
N LEU A 195 -10.82 12.26 -3.61
CA LEU A 195 -10.95 13.20 -4.74
C LEU A 195 -12.37 13.76 -4.92
N PRO A 196 -13.46 12.96 -4.82
CA PRO A 196 -14.81 13.50 -4.89
C PRO A 196 -15.13 14.54 -3.81
N GLN A 197 -14.50 14.46 -2.63
CA GLN A 197 -14.66 15.45 -1.55
C GLN A 197 -14.09 16.83 -1.94
N SER A 198 -13.28 16.90 -3.01
CA SER A 198 -12.71 18.12 -3.58
C SER A 198 -13.25 18.40 -4.99
N ASP A 199 -14.41 17.84 -5.33
CA ASP A 199 -15.05 17.96 -6.65
C ASP A 199 -14.15 17.53 -7.82
N VAL A 200 -13.34 16.49 -7.60
CA VAL A 200 -12.50 15.87 -8.63
C VAL A 200 -13.01 14.47 -8.91
N PHE A 201 -13.34 14.18 -10.17
CA PHE A 201 -13.82 12.88 -10.63
C PHE A 201 -12.66 11.86 -10.77
N PRO A 202 -12.56 10.83 -9.91
CA PRO A 202 -11.55 9.81 -10.03
C PRO A 202 -11.97 8.76 -11.08
N MET A 203 -11.03 8.34 -11.93
CA MET A 203 -11.29 7.38 -13.01
C MET A 203 -10.40 6.15 -12.91
N HIS A 204 -10.96 4.99 -13.22
CA HIS A 204 -10.19 3.78 -13.50
C HIS A 204 -10.05 3.58 -15.01
N CYS A 205 -9.25 4.43 -15.64
CA CYS A 205 -9.02 4.41 -17.09
C CYS A 205 -7.52 4.60 -17.41
N SER A 206 -7.17 4.34 -18.67
CA SER A 206 -5.99 4.93 -19.28
C SER A 206 -6.35 6.28 -19.92
N ALA A 207 -5.35 7.09 -20.22
CA ALA A 207 -5.50 8.30 -21.02
C ALA A 207 -4.25 8.48 -21.90
N ASN A 208 -4.43 9.04 -23.10
CA ASN A 208 -3.36 9.48 -23.99
C ASN A 208 -3.72 10.87 -24.52
N ILE A 209 -2.77 11.52 -25.20
CA ILE A 209 -2.98 12.82 -25.82
C ILE A 209 -2.18 12.86 -27.12
N GLU A 210 -2.80 13.36 -28.18
CA GLU A 210 -2.12 13.63 -29.45
C GLU A 210 -1.20 14.86 -29.32
N SER A 211 -0.24 15.00 -30.24
CA SER A 211 0.63 16.18 -30.29
C SER A 211 -0.12 17.50 -30.48
N ASN A 212 -1.33 17.45 -31.04
CA ASN A 212 -2.24 18.59 -31.21
C ASN A 212 -3.08 18.90 -29.96
N GLY A 213 -2.92 18.15 -28.86
CA GLY A 213 -3.62 18.37 -27.60
C GLY A 213 -4.98 17.69 -27.46
N LYS A 214 -5.43 16.88 -28.43
CA LYS A 214 -6.67 16.09 -28.29
C LYS A 214 -6.45 14.86 -27.41
N THR A 215 -7.34 14.65 -26.44
CA THR A 215 -7.40 13.50 -25.53
C THR A 215 -8.55 12.58 -25.86
#